data_AF-A0A1Q5FZC1-F1
#
_entry.id   AF-A0A1Q5FZC1-F1
#
_cell.length_a   1.000
_cell.length_b   1.000
_cell.length_c   1.000
_cell.angle_alpha   90.00
_cell.angle_beta   90.00
_cell.angle_gamma   90.00
#
_symmetry.space_group_name_H-M   'P 1'
#
loop_
_entity.id
_entity.type
_entity.pdbx_description
1 polymer ?
#
loop_
_entity_poly.entity_id
_entity_poly.type
_entity_poly.pdbx_seq_one_letter_code
_entity_poly.pdbx_strand_id
1 'polypeptide(L)'
;MSHYPPHAAPYPTGPARPGGRPPGGDRITAPLLVASVLCTGLMAGLFFAYDISVMPGLAELDDTAYAAAMQRFNAAIDGSALFGLVFLATLGLTVAAAIVAFRRKRRAVALPLAVAAACYLLVLVVTVAVSLPLNADLAALGDPASAQDVHAVIDDFKAVWVPVNVFRTLFCVLSLGALCAALLRYGKPETPSALG
;
A
#
# COMPACT_ATOMS: atom_id res chain seq x y z
N MET A 1 54.92 28.43 -54.89
CA MET A 1 53.49 28.15 -54.62
C MET A 1 53.33 26.69 -54.24
N SER A 2 53.29 26.41 -52.93
CA SER A 2 52.63 25.24 -52.33
C SER A 2 52.48 25.58 -50.85
N HIS A 3 51.32 26.12 -50.49
CA HIS A 3 50.98 26.48 -49.11
C HIS A 3 50.48 25.22 -48.40
N TYR A 4 51.24 24.70 -47.46
CA TYR A 4 50.76 23.75 -46.44
C TYR A 4 50.96 24.43 -45.07
N PRO A 5 49.90 24.68 -44.29
CA PRO A 5 50.08 25.19 -42.93
C PRO A 5 50.66 24.09 -42.02
N PRO A 6 51.57 24.42 -41.09
CA PRO A 6 52.06 23.47 -40.10
C PRO A 6 51.02 23.22 -39.01
N HIS A 7 50.74 21.92 -38.79
CA HIS A 7 50.27 21.27 -37.57
C HIS A 7 49.31 22.04 -36.64
N ALA A 8 48.02 21.68 -36.70
CA ALA A 8 47.08 21.92 -35.61
C ALA A 8 47.58 21.28 -34.31
N ALA A 9 47.61 22.07 -33.23
CA ALA A 9 47.94 21.59 -31.90
C ALA A 9 46.97 20.48 -31.44
N PRO A 10 47.42 19.45 -30.71
CA PRO A 10 46.51 18.45 -30.14
C PRO A 10 45.55 19.13 -29.16
N TYR A 11 44.26 18.81 -29.25
CA TYR A 11 43.29 19.19 -28.22
C TYR A 11 43.80 18.77 -26.84
N PRO A 12 43.66 19.60 -25.79
CA PRO A 12 43.95 19.17 -24.44
C PRO A 12 42.95 18.07 -24.07
N THR A 13 43.45 16.85 -23.88
CA THR A 13 42.71 15.78 -23.26
C THR A 13 42.41 16.20 -21.82
N GLY A 14 41.21 16.75 -21.61
CA GLY A 14 40.70 16.93 -20.25
C GLY A 14 40.75 15.60 -19.50
N PRO A 15 40.96 15.61 -18.17
CA PRO A 15 41.09 14.39 -17.40
C PRO A 15 39.88 13.49 -17.68
N ALA A 16 40.16 12.25 -18.07
CA ALA A 16 39.15 11.22 -18.26
C ALA A 16 38.24 11.23 -17.03
N ARG A 17 36.94 11.53 -17.22
CA ARG A 17 35.96 11.35 -16.16
C ARG A 17 36.14 9.93 -15.66
N PRO A 18 36.42 9.71 -14.36
CA PRO A 18 36.43 8.36 -13.84
C PRO A 18 35.11 7.74 -14.24
N GLY A 19 35.17 6.61 -14.96
CA GLY A 19 34.04 5.74 -15.21
C GLY A 19 33.56 5.23 -13.86
N GLY A 20 32.86 6.10 -13.13
CA GLY A 20 32.19 5.78 -11.88
C GLY A 20 31.12 4.79 -12.26
N ARG A 21 31.43 3.51 -12.07
CA ARG A 21 30.42 2.47 -11.88
C ARG A 21 29.34 3.10 -11.01
N PRO A 22 28.06 3.16 -11.44
CA PRO A 22 27.02 3.72 -10.61
C PRO A 22 27.13 3.04 -9.24
N PRO A 23 27.21 3.81 -8.13
CA PRO A 23 27.42 3.25 -6.80
C PRO A 23 26.40 2.13 -6.65
N GLY A 24 26.88 0.91 -6.39
CA GLY A 24 26.09 -0.31 -6.51
C GLY A 24 24.71 -0.13 -5.87
N GLY A 25 23.74 0.20 -6.72
CA GLY A 25 22.43 0.63 -6.29
C GLY A 25 21.83 -0.49 -5.49
N ASP A 26 21.21 -0.16 -4.38
CA ASP A 26 20.56 -1.13 -3.51
C ASP A 26 19.53 -1.95 -4.30
N ARG A 27 19.95 -3.13 -4.77
CA ARG A 27 19.18 -4.00 -5.67
C ARG A 27 17.94 -4.59 -4.99
N ILE A 28 17.81 -4.42 -3.67
CA ILE A 28 16.77 -5.04 -2.85
C ILE A 28 15.73 -4.01 -2.40
N THR A 29 16.15 -2.82 -1.96
CA THR A 29 15.20 -1.81 -1.45
C THR A 29 14.27 -1.27 -2.54
N ALA A 30 14.75 -1.05 -3.77
CA ALA A 30 13.90 -0.55 -4.84
C ALA A 30 12.76 -1.52 -5.20
N PRO A 31 13.02 -2.83 -5.44
CA PRO A 31 11.95 -3.81 -5.63
C PRO A 31 10.98 -3.91 -4.44
N LEU A 32 11.50 -3.91 -3.20
CA LEU A 32 10.66 -3.94 -2.00
C LEU A 32 9.72 -2.73 -1.92
N LEU A 33 10.22 -1.53 -2.21
CA LEU A 33 9.42 -0.30 -2.21
C LEU A 33 8.34 -0.34 -3.28
N VAL A 34 8.69 -0.73 -4.52
CA VAL A 34 7.72 -0.82 -5.62
C VAL A 34 6.64 -1.86 -5.29
N ALA A 35 7.04 -3.04 -4.81
CA ALA A 35 6.08 -4.07 -4.41
C ALA A 35 5.17 -3.59 -3.26
N SER A 36 5.73 -2.90 -2.25
CA SER A 36 4.95 -2.33 -1.15
C SER A 36 3.93 -1.29 -1.65
N VAL A 37 4.33 -0.40 -2.56
CA VAL A 37 3.44 0.61 -3.17
C VAL A 37 2.30 -0.07 -3.94
N LEU A 38 2.61 -1.07 -4.78
CA LEU A 38 1.62 -1.77 -5.58
C LEU A 38 0.61 -2.51 -4.70
N CYS A 39 1.08 -3.29 -3.71
CA CYS A 39 0.20 -4.03 -2.82
C CYS A 39 -0.66 -3.09 -1.95
N THR A 40 -0.06 -2.01 -1.41
CA THR A 40 -0.82 -1.00 -0.63
C THR A 40 -1.84 -0.27 -1.51
N GLY A 41 -1.49 0.03 -2.77
CA GLY A 41 -2.39 0.66 -3.72
C GLY A 41 -3.60 -0.21 -4.06
N LEU A 42 -3.39 -1.53 -4.26
CA LEU A 42 -4.47 -2.49 -4.45
C LEU A 42 -5.42 -2.53 -3.24
N MET A 43 -4.86 -2.53 -2.02
CA MET A 43 -5.65 -2.55 -0.79
C MET A 43 -6.42 -1.24 -0.57
N ALA A 44 -5.77 -0.09 -0.78
CA ALA A 44 -6.41 1.21 -0.72
C ALA A 44 -7.56 1.32 -1.74
N GLY A 45 -7.32 0.87 -2.98
CA GLY A 45 -8.33 0.85 -4.04
C GLY A 45 -9.51 -0.06 -3.70
N LEU A 46 -9.26 -1.24 -3.12
CA LEU A 46 -10.31 -2.16 -2.68
C LEU A 46 -11.20 -1.50 -1.62
N PHE A 47 -10.63 -0.99 -0.52
CA PHE A 47 -11.42 -0.37 0.55
C PHE A 47 -12.17 0.88 0.06
N PHE A 48 -11.51 1.72 -0.74
CA PHE A 48 -12.11 2.91 -1.32
C PHE A 48 -13.30 2.59 -2.23
N ALA A 49 -13.19 1.55 -3.07
CA ALA A 49 -14.31 1.10 -3.91
C ALA A 49 -15.52 0.70 -3.05
N TYR A 50 -15.29 0.06 -1.90
CA TYR A 50 -16.37 -0.27 -0.98
C TYR A 50 -17.05 0.96 -0.38
N ASP A 51 -16.29 2.00 -0.04
CA ASP A 51 -16.84 3.24 0.53
C ASP A 51 -17.69 4.03 -0.47
N ILE A 52 -17.25 4.12 -1.73
CA ILE A 52 -17.87 5.05 -2.69
C ILE A 52 -18.90 4.41 -3.63
N SER A 53 -18.85 3.09 -3.83
CA SER A 53 -19.72 2.42 -4.81
C SER A 53 -20.41 1.19 -4.25
N VAL A 54 -19.68 0.25 -3.62
CA VAL A 54 -20.29 -1.02 -3.19
C VAL A 54 -21.29 -0.79 -2.07
N MET A 55 -20.89 -0.17 -0.95
CA MET A 55 -21.80 0.07 0.17
C MET A 55 -22.97 0.99 -0.19
N PRO A 56 -22.76 2.13 -0.88
CA PRO A 56 -23.87 2.96 -1.34
C PRO A 56 -24.82 2.22 -2.30
N GLY A 57 -24.29 1.45 -3.26
CA GLY A 57 -25.13 0.69 -4.19
C GLY A 57 -25.90 -0.44 -3.51
N LEU A 58 -25.32 -1.10 -2.51
CA LEU A 58 -26.01 -2.09 -1.71
C LEU A 58 -27.11 -1.47 -0.84
N ALA A 59 -26.92 -0.24 -0.35
CA ALA A 59 -27.91 0.43 0.50
C ALA A 59 -29.23 0.75 -0.22
N GLU A 60 -29.26 0.73 -1.56
CA GLU A 60 -30.47 0.87 -2.38
C GLU A 60 -31.28 -0.43 -2.50
N LEU A 61 -30.72 -1.56 -2.05
CA LEU A 61 -31.39 -2.85 -2.05
C LEU A 61 -32.23 -3.02 -0.77
N ASP A 62 -33.23 -3.90 -0.81
CA ASP A 62 -33.87 -4.38 0.41
C ASP A 62 -32.87 -5.16 1.30
N ASP A 63 -33.14 -5.26 2.59
CA ASP A 63 -32.20 -5.83 3.56
C ASP A 63 -31.88 -7.31 3.32
N THR A 64 -32.83 -8.07 2.74
CA THR A 64 -32.60 -9.48 2.38
C THR A 64 -31.58 -9.57 1.25
N ALA A 65 -31.75 -8.76 0.20
CA ALA A 65 -30.82 -8.68 -0.92
C ALA A 65 -29.45 -8.12 -0.50
N TYR A 66 -29.43 -7.10 0.37
CA TYR A 66 -28.20 -6.56 0.98
C TYR A 66 -27.43 -7.68 1.70
N ALA A 67 -28.09 -8.38 2.62
CA ALA A 67 -27.49 -9.44 3.43
C ALA A 67 -26.91 -10.55 2.54
N ALA A 68 -27.70 -11.04 1.58
CA ALA A 68 -27.29 -12.11 0.68
C ALA A 68 -26.10 -11.70 -0.19
N ALA A 69 -26.09 -10.46 -0.72
CA ALA A 69 -24.96 -9.96 -1.49
C ALA A 69 -23.70 -9.83 -0.62
N MET A 70 -23.84 -9.25 0.57
CA MET A 70 -22.73 -9.00 1.47
C MET A 70 -22.11 -10.28 2.02
N GLN A 71 -22.91 -11.29 2.37
CA GLN A 71 -22.43 -12.63 2.73
C GLN A 71 -21.57 -13.24 1.61
N ARG A 72 -22.00 -13.10 0.35
CA ARG A 72 -21.26 -13.63 -0.82
C ARG A 72 -19.97 -12.88 -1.07
N PHE A 73 -19.97 -11.55 -0.94
CA PHE A 73 -18.78 -10.73 -1.07
C PHE A 73 -17.76 -11.03 0.02
N ASN A 74 -18.20 -11.12 1.28
CA ASN A 74 -17.35 -11.50 2.40
C ASN A 74 -16.74 -12.89 2.20
N ALA A 75 -17.56 -13.90 1.87
CA ALA A 75 -17.07 -15.25 1.61
C ALA A 75 -16.04 -15.31 0.46
N ALA A 76 -16.26 -14.53 -0.61
CA ALA A 76 -15.33 -14.44 -1.73
C ALA A 76 -13.99 -13.81 -1.34
N ILE A 77 -14.00 -12.81 -0.45
CA ILE A 77 -12.78 -12.16 0.06
C ILE A 77 -12.06 -13.07 1.07
N ASP A 78 -12.77 -13.58 2.06
CA ASP A 78 -12.22 -14.38 3.16
C ASP A 78 -11.68 -15.73 2.67
N GLY A 79 -12.33 -16.32 1.66
CA GLY A 79 -11.86 -17.54 0.99
C GLY A 79 -10.75 -17.33 -0.04
N SER A 80 -10.39 -16.08 -0.35
CA SER A 80 -9.40 -15.78 -1.40
C SER A 80 -7.97 -15.83 -0.86
N ALA A 81 -7.24 -16.88 -1.23
CA ALA A 81 -5.80 -16.99 -0.95
C ALA A 81 -5.00 -15.81 -1.55
N LEU A 82 -5.43 -15.27 -2.69
CA LEU A 82 -4.79 -14.12 -3.32
C LEU A 82 -4.98 -12.85 -2.48
N PHE A 83 -6.19 -12.61 -1.96
CA PHE A 83 -6.44 -11.50 -1.05
C PHE A 83 -5.57 -11.62 0.20
N GLY A 84 -5.61 -12.77 0.88
CA GLY A 84 -4.81 -13.01 2.09
C GLY A 84 -3.31 -12.83 1.85
N LEU A 85 -2.79 -13.32 0.70
CA LEU A 85 -1.41 -13.13 0.30
C LEU A 85 -1.06 -11.66 0.13
N VAL A 86 -1.83 -10.89 -0.65
CA VAL A 86 -1.54 -9.46 -0.89
C VAL A 86 -1.69 -8.66 0.40
N PHE A 87 -2.71 -8.95 1.20
CA PHE A 87 -2.98 -8.27 2.47
C PHE A 87 -1.81 -8.43 3.46
N LEU A 88 -1.34 -9.66 3.68
CA LEU A 88 -0.20 -9.91 4.58
C LEU A 88 1.14 -9.48 3.97
N ALA A 89 1.33 -9.69 2.67
CA ALA A 89 2.55 -9.26 1.98
C ALA A 89 2.73 -7.74 2.03
N THR A 90 1.64 -6.96 1.98
CA THR A 90 1.71 -5.50 2.08
C THR A 90 2.42 -5.06 3.35
N LEU A 91 2.03 -5.62 4.51
CA LEU A 91 2.69 -5.31 5.78
C LEU A 91 4.14 -5.83 5.79
N GLY A 92 4.34 -7.09 5.40
CA GLY A 92 5.66 -7.74 5.43
C GLY A 92 6.69 -7.02 4.57
N LEU A 93 6.33 -6.65 3.34
CA LEU A 93 7.20 -5.91 2.41
C LEU A 93 7.52 -4.51 2.94
N THR A 94 6.53 -3.81 3.49
CA THR A 94 6.72 -2.46 4.04
C THR A 94 7.65 -2.47 5.26
N VAL A 95 7.47 -3.44 6.16
CA VAL A 95 8.35 -3.64 7.33
C VAL A 95 9.76 -4.03 6.89
N ALA A 96 9.89 -4.96 5.94
CA ALA A 96 11.20 -5.36 5.41
C ALA A 96 11.94 -4.16 4.79
N ALA A 97 11.26 -3.35 4.00
CA ALA A 97 11.81 -2.11 3.44
C ALA A 97 12.26 -1.14 4.54
N ALA A 98 11.46 -0.95 5.58
CA ALA A 98 11.80 -0.09 6.72
C ALA A 98 13.07 -0.56 7.44
N ILE A 99 13.16 -1.87 7.73
CA ILE A 99 14.33 -2.47 8.39
C ILE A 99 15.58 -2.30 7.53
N VAL A 100 15.51 -2.58 6.23
CA VAL A 100 16.65 -2.43 5.32
C VAL A 100 17.11 -0.98 5.24
N ALA A 101 16.18 -0.02 5.09
CA ALA A 101 16.49 1.40 5.05
C ALA A 101 17.13 1.89 6.36
N PHE A 102 16.63 1.41 7.51
CA PHE A 102 17.17 1.72 8.83
C PHE A 102 18.59 1.18 9.01
N ARG A 103 18.84 -0.10 8.67
CA ARG A 103 20.17 -0.72 8.76
C ARG A 103 21.21 -0.03 7.87
N ARG A 104 20.76 0.56 6.75
CA ARG A 104 21.59 1.36 5.85
C ARG A 104 21.73 2.83 6.25
N LYS A 105 21.24 3.21 7.44
CA LYS A 105 21.28 4.58 7.97
C LYS A 105 20.58 5.63 7.09
N ARG A 106 19.69 5.21 6.19
CA ARG A 106 18.90 6.09 5.32
C ARG A 106 17.68 6.64 6.05
N ARG A 107 17.89 7.42 7.11
CA ARG A 107 16.82 7.90 8.02
C ARG A 107 15.67 8.60 7.28
N ALA A 108 16.00 9.39 6.26
CA ALA A 108 15.02 10.09 5.42
C ALA A 108 14.06 9.13 4.69
N VAL A 109 14.47 7.89 4.40
CA VAL A 109 13.64 6.85 3.77
C VAL A 109 13.01 5.95 4.84
N ALA A 110 13.74 5.62 5.90
CA ALA A 110 13.28 4.72 6.95
C ALA A 110 12.09 5.27 7.75
N LEU A 111 12.07 6.57 8.04
CA LEU A 111 10.99 7.17 8.84
C LEU A 111 9.62 7.11 8.13
N PRO A 112 9.47 7.54 6.85
CA PRO A 112 8.22 7.34 6.12
C PRO A 112 7.79 5.88 6.01
N LEU A 113 8.75 4.94 5.88
CA LEU A 113 8.41 3.50 5.84
C LEU A 113 7.90 2.97 7.17
N ALA A 114 8.45 3.44 8.29
CA ALA A 114 7.93 3.10 9.61
C ALA A 114 6.50 3.62 9.81
N VAL A 115 6.22 4.85 9.35
CA VAL A 115 4.85 5.41 9.36
C VAL A 115 3.92 4.58 8.49
N ALA A 116 4.33 4.22 7.27
CA ALA A 116 3.55 3.37 6.39
C ALA A 116 3.22 2.01 7.03
N ALA A 117 4.22 1.36 7.63
CA ALA A 117 4.04 0.09 8.33
C ALA A 117 3.06 0.23 9.51
N ALA A 118 3.18 1.30 10.31
CA ALA A 118 2.28 1.56 11.44
C ALA A 118 0.84 1.80 10.98
N CYS A 119 0.63 2.62 9.95
CA CYS A 119 -0.69 2.86 9.39
C CYS A 119 -1.33 1.57 8.86
N TYR A 120 -0.58 0.77 8.10
CA TYR A 120 -1.10 -0.48 7.56
C TYR A 120 -1.31 -1.54 8.64
N LEU A 121 -0.50 -1.56 9.69
CA LEU A 121 -0.72 -2.42 10.85
C LEU A 121 -2.06 -2.12 11.52
N LEU A 122 -2.47 -0.84 11.64
CA LEU A 122 -3.79 -0.49 12.16
C LEU A 122 -4.92 -1.02 11.28
N VAL A 123 -4.75 -1.00 9.96
CA VAL A 123 -5.69 -1.63 9.00
C VAL A 123 -5.78 -3.14 9.24
N LEU A 124 -4.65 -3.82 9.43
CA LEU A 124 -4.61 -5.25 9.74
C LEU A 124 -5.35 -5.56 11.04
N VAL A 125 -5.05 -4.81 12.11
CA VAL A 125 -5.64 -4.99 13.44
C VAL A 125 -7.15 -4.81 13.39
N VAL A 126 -7.65 -3.72 12.81
CA VAL A 126 -9.11 -3.49 12.75
C VAL A 126 -9.82 -4.52 11.87
N THR A 127 -9.15 -4.98 10.80
CA THR A 127 -9.73 -6.03 9.94
C THR A 127 -9.90 -7.33 10.72
N VAL A 128 -8.86 -7.77 11.43
CA VAL A 128 -8.90 -9.02 12.20
C VAL A 128 -9.81 -8.92 13.42
N ALA A 129 -9.78 -7.79 14.13
CA ALA A 129 -10.48 -7.63 15.40
C ALA A 129 -11.95 -7.22 15.25
N VAL A 130 -12.34 -6.60 14.13
CA VAL A 130 -13.68 -6.05 13.95
C VAL A 130 -14.33 -6.58 12.68
N SER A 131 -13.69 -6.41 11.52
CA SER A 131 -14.33 -6.77 10.24
C SER A 131 -14.54 -8.27 10.09
N LEU A 132 -13.55 -9.10 10.42
CA LEU A 132 -13.69 -10.56 10.31
C LEU A 132 -14.78 -11.12 11.24
N PRO A 133 -14.83 -10.77 12.54
CA PRO A 133 -15.94 -11.18 13.42
C PRO A 133 -17.31 -10.71 12.90
N LEU A 134 -17.43 -9.44 12.53
CA LEU A 134 -18.69 -8.87 12.05
C LEU A 134 -19.18 -9.56 10.75
N ASN A 135 -18.26 -9.90 9.85
CA ASN A 135 -18.56 -10.64 8.64
C ASN A 135 -18.99 -12.09 8.95
N ALA A 136 -18.38 -12.73 9.95
CA ALA A 136 -18.74 -14.07 10.40
C ALA A 136 -20.12 -14.09 11.06
N ASP A 137 -20.46 -13.08 11.87
CA ASP A 137 -21.79 -12.93 12.47
C ASP A 137 -22.87 -12.77 11.38
N LEU A 138 -22.60 -11.96 10.36
CA LEU A 138 -23.51 -11.82 9.21
C LEU A 138 -23.65 -13.15 8.44
N ALA A 139 -22.57 -13.93 8.29
CA ALA A 139 -22.63 -15.24 7.64
C ALA A 139 -23.43 -16.26 8.47
N ALA A 140 -23.37 -16.17 9.81
CA ALA A 140 -24.09 -17.05 10.73
C ALA A 140 -25.62 -16.86 10.69
N LEU A 141 -26.11 -15.75 10.12
CA LEU A 141 -27.54 -15.53 9.85
C LEU A 141 -28.15 -16.62 8.96
N GLY A 142 -27.34 -17.29 8.12
CA GLY A 142 -27.83 -18.27 7.16
C GLY A 142 -28.58 -17.60 6.00
N ASP A 143 -29.71 -18.19 5.58
CA ASP A 143 -30.54 -17.62 4.52
C ASP A 143 -31.29 -16.37 5.03
N PRO A 144 -30.96 -15.17 4.51
CA PRO A 144 -31.59 -13.94 4.97
C PRO A 144 -33.10 -13.90 4.74
N ALA A 145 -33.64 -14.65 3.76
CA ALA A 145 -35.08 -14.70 3.51
C ALA A 145 -35.86 -15.43 4.63
N SER A 146 -35.16 -16.23 5.44
CA SER A 146 -35.72 -16.96 6.57
C SER A 146 -35.47 -16.29 7.93
N ALA A 147 -34.67 -15.22 7.95
CA ALA A 147 -34.26 -14.54 9.16
C ALA A 147 -35.40 -13.71 9.76
N GLN A 148 -35.59 -13.82 11.08
CA GLN A 148 -36.42 -12.87 11.81
C GLN A 148 -35.66 -11.55 11.96
N ASP A 149 -36.36 -10.44 11.74
CA ASP A 149 -35.84 -9.07 11.94
C ASP A 149 -34.53 -8.76 11.19
N VAL A 150 -34.39 -9.24 9.94
CA VAL A 150 -33.24 -8.97 9.07
C VAL A 150 -32.88 -7.48 8.98
N HIS A 151 -33.89 -6.61 9.06
CA HIS A 151 -33.71 -5.16 9.06
C HIS A 151 -32.81 -4.67 10.20
N ALA A 152 -33.10 -5.08 11.45
CA ALA A 152 -32.32 -4.66 12.62
C ALA A 152 -30.87 -5.18 12.55
N VAL A 153 -30.69 -6.43 12.10
CA VAL A 153 -29.36 -7.03 11.91
C VAL A 153 -28.53 -6.24 10.90
N ILE A 154 -29.15 -5.84 9.79
CA ILE A 154 -28.47 -5.09 8.74
C ILE A 154 -28.16 -3.66 9.16
N ASP A 155 -29.04 -2.99 9.89
CA ASP A 155 -28.76 -1.65 10.42
C ASP A 155 -27.59 -1.67 11.42
N ASP A 156 -27.56 -2.64 12.35
CA ASP A 156 -26.45 -2.81 13.29
C ASP A 156 -25.13 -3.15 12.55
N PHE A 157 -25.21 -4.01 11.53
CA PHE A 157 -24.07 -4.33 10.68
C PHE A 157 -23.53 -3.08 9.97
N LYS A 158 -24.40 -2.30 9.31
CA LYS A 158 -24.02 -1.07 8.58
C LYS A 158 -23.39 -0.04 9.52
N ALA A 159 -23.95 0.13 10.72
CA ALA A 159 -23.48 1.09 11.72
C ALA A 159 -22.02 0.87 12.14
N VAL A 160 -21.54 -0.37 12.09
CA VAL A 160 -20.14 -0.72 12.39
C VAL A 160 -19.31 -0.85 11.12
N TRP A 161 -19.80 -1.56 10.11
CA TRP A 161 -19.01 -1.95 8.94
C TRP A 161 -18.56 -0.73 8.13
N VAL A 162 -19.46 0.22 7.88
CA VAL A 162 -19.19 1.42 7.07
C VAL A 162 -18.07 2.29 7.68
N PRO A 163 -18.17 2.77 8.94
CA PRO A 163 -17.10 3.58 9.52
C PRO A 163 -15.78 2.82 9.67
N VAL A 164 -15.83 1.52 9.95
CA VAL A 164 -14.62 0.67 9.99
C VAL A 164 -13.96 0.59 8.61
N ASN A 165 -14.73 0.48 7.53
CA ASN A 165 -14.17 0.48 6.18
C ASN A 165 -13.56 1.83 5.80
N VAL A 166 -14.23 2.94 6.13
CA VAL A 166 -13.68 4.30 5.95
C VAL A 166 -12.35 4.44 6.70
N PHE A 167 -12.27 3.95 7.94
CA PHE A 167 -11.01 3.93 8.70
C PHE A 167 -9.92 3.15 7.96
N ARG A 168 -10.23 1.94 7.45
CA ARG A 168 -9.29 1.14 6.66
C ARG A 168 -8.82 1.88 5.41
N THR A 169 -9.72 2.52 4.68
CA THR A 169 -9.40 3.35 3.51
C THR A 169 -8.44 4.48 3.88
N LEU A 170 -8.76 5.28 4.90
CA LEU A 170 -7.94 6.42 5.32
C LEU A 170 -6.53 5.97 5.69
N PHE A 171 -6.39 4.93 6.52
CA PHE A 171 -5.08 4.46 6.96
C PHE A 171 -4.30 3.74 5.85
N CYS A 172 -4.96 3.07 4.90
CA CYS A 172 -4.33 2.55 3.69
C CYS A 172 -3.81 3.68 2.79
N VAL A 173 -4.59 4.75 2.61
CA VAL A 173 -4.18 5.92 1.81
C VAL A 173 -3.01 6.66 2.48
N LEU A 174 -3.03 6.82 3.81
CA LEU A 174 -1.91 7.38 4.57
C LEU A 174 -0.65 6.52 4.42
N SER A 175 -0.79 5.19 4.50
CA SER A 175 0.31 4.25 4.26
C SER A 175 0.88 4.41 2.85
N LEU A 176 0.01 4.46 1.83
CA LEU A 176 0.41 4.67 0.44
C LEU A 176 1.13 6.01 0.24
N GLY A 177 0.60 7.09 0.83
CA GLY A 177 1.24 8.41 0.80
C GLY A 177 2.63 8.40 1.42
N ALA A 178 2.79 7.73 2.57
CA ALA A 178 4.08 7.58 3.23
C ALA A 178 5.07 6.72 2.41
N LEU A 179 4.60 5.66 1.74
CA LEU A 179 5.39 4.86 0.80
C LEU A 179 5.84 5.67 -0.42
N CYS A 180 4.95 6.44 -1.03
CA CYS A 180 5.29 7.37 -2.12
C CYS A 180 6.34 8.38 -1.66
N ALA A 181 6.20 8.91 -0.44
CA ALA A 181 7.16 9.84 0.14
C ALA A 181 8.52 9.16 0.43
N ALA A 182 8.55 7.87 0.78
CA ALA A 182 9.77 7.08 0.88
C ALA A 182 10.44 6.90 -0.48
N LEU A 183 9.66 6.57 -1.52
CA LEU A 183 10.13 6.35 -2.89
C LEU A 183 10.77 7.62 -3.48
N LEU A 184 10.13 8.78 -3.30
CA LEU A 184 10.65 10.08 -3.74
C LEU A 184 11.96 10.46 -3.04
N ARG A 185 12.13 10.08 -1.77
CA ARG A 185 13.37 10.32 -1.01
C ARG A 185 14.45 9.29 -1.34
N TYR A 186 14.06 8.07 -1.69
CA TYR A 186 14.98 7.02 -2.10
C TYR A 186 15.74 7.39 -3.37
N GLY A 187 15.07 8.05 -4.33
CA GLY A 187 15.65 8.50 -5.61
C GLY A 187 16.55 9.72 -5.54
N LYS A 188 16.68 10.39 -4.38
CA LYS A 188 17.59 11.53 -4.22
C LYS A 188 19.00 11.04 -3.83
N PRO A 189 20.07 11.57 -4.45
CA PRO A 189 21.43 11.31 -3.97
C PRO A 189 21.56 11.82 -2.53
N GLU A 190 22.21 11.05 -1.67
CA GLU A 190 22.50 11.53 -0.31
C GLU A 190 23.43 12.73 -0.43
N THR A 191 22.94 13.92 -0.08
CA THR A 191 23.80 15.08 0.07
C THR A 191 24.78 14.72 1.19
N PRO A 192 26.10 14.72 0.94
CA PRO A 192 27.06 14.53 2.01
C PRO A 192 26.72 15.52 3.11
N SER A 193 26.60 15.05 4.36
CA SER A 193 26.45 15.93 5.50
C SER A 193 27.63 16.90 5.47
N ALA A 194 27.39 18.12 4.99
CA ALA A 194 28.33 19.20 5.21
C ALA A 194 28.23 19.50 6.70
N LEU A 195 29.30 19.15 7.42
CA LEU A 195 29.62 19.53 8.80
C LEU A 195 29.04 18.62 9.89
N GLY A 196 29.90 18.31 10.88
CA GLY A 196 29.54 17.83 12.21
C GLY A 196 30.31 16.60 12.66
#